data_AF-A0A2H6AGT1-F1
#
_entry.id   AF-A0A2H6AGT1-F1
#
_cell.length_a   1.000
_cell.length_b   1.000
_cell.length_c   1.000
_cell.angle_alpha   90.00
_cell.angle_beta   90.00
_cell.angle_gamma   90.00
#
_symmetry.space_group_name_H-M   'P 1'
#
loop_
_entity.id
_entity.type
_entity.pdbx_description
1 polymer ?
#
loop_
_entity_poly.entity_id
_entity_poly.type
_entity_poly.pdbx_seq_one_letter_code
_entity_poly.pdbx_strand_id
1 'polypeptide(L)'
;MRVHGKPVLFVYARALEQLGLESWQQVINEVAKKRPPGAIWIGDRYSRQAARIFDGIHTYNITEHTAGKSPEQIRRWAREQFPRWVRLAAPEKISCLTLIPGYDDSKLADRKPPRPITRRHDGDTYKVLWEEALTAKPDWILITSWNEWHEGTEIEPSVEHGSRELQTTRIYSERFKKGASLRK
;
A
#
# COMPACT_ATOMS: atom_id res chain seq x y z
N MET A 1 8.62 -10.06 9.74
CA MET A 1 7.24 -10.30 10.24
C MET A 1 6.81 -11.72 9.90
N ARG A 2 5.95 -12.35 10.72
CA ARG A 2 5.34 -13.65 10.44
C ARG A 2 3.83 -13.60 10.70
N VAL A 3 3.07 -14.40 9.95
CA VAL A 3 1.63 -14.58 10.09
C VAL A 3 1.37 -16.08 10.10
N HIS A 4 0.69 -16.59 11.15
CA HIS A 4 0.49 -18.02 11.37
C HIS A 4 1.78 -18.87 11.19
N GLY A 5 2.90 -18.37 11.71
CA GLY A 5 4.21 -19.03 11.63
C GLY A 5 4.94 -18.90 10.28
N LYS A 6 4.30 -18.42 9.22
CA LYS A 6 4.90 -18.24 7.89
C LYS A 6 5.54 -16.84 7.73
N PRO A 7 6.72 -16.70 7.08
CA PRO A 7 7.24 -15.39 6.70
C PRO A 7 6.31 -14.72 5.68
N VAL A 8 6.26 -13.40 5.70
CA VAL A 8 5.49 -12.59 4.74
C VAL A 8 6.42 -12.02 3.69
N LEU A 9 6.10 -12.20 2.41
CA LEU A 9 6.87 -11.71 1.26
C LEU A 9 5.98 -10.84 0.37
N PHE A 10 6.44 -9.63 0.07
CA PHE A 10 5.80 -8.74 -0.88
C PHE A 10 6.43 -8.93 -2.26
N VAL A 11 5.60 -9.04 -3.28
CA VAL A 11 6.05 -9.19 -4.68
C VAL A 11 5.70 -7.92 -5.43
N TYR A 12 6.72 -7.07 -5.62
CA TYR A 12 6.60 -5.77 -6.29
C TYR A 12 6.14 -5.90 -7.74
N ALA A 13 5.40 -4.90 -8.24
CA ALA A 13 4.73 -4.95 -9.54
C ALA A 13 5.67 -5.31 -10.69
N ARG A 14 6.90 -4.78 -10.73
CA ARG A 14 7.88 -5.13 -11.78
C ARG A 14 8.27 -6.60 -11.76
N ALA A 15 8.39 -7.21 -10.58
CA ALA A 15 8.68 -8.64 -10.47
C ALA A 15 7.47 -9.48 -10.93
N LEU A 16 6.24 -9.02 -10.65
CA LEU A 16 5.01 -9.61 -11.20
C LEU A 16 4.97 -9.56 -12.73
N GLU A 17 5.36 -8.43 -13.32
CA GLU A 17 5.34 -8.23 -14.76
C GLU A 17 6.39 -9.05 -15.50
N GLN A 18 7.59 -9.17 -14.93
CA GLN A 18 8.68 -9.93 -15.55
C GLN A 18 8.38 -11.43 -15.69
N LEU A 19 7.74 -12.04 -14.70
CA LEU A 19 7.42 -13.47 -14.72
C LEU A 19 5.99 -13.78 -15.17
N GLY A 20 5.06 -12.85 -14.95
CA GLY A 20 3.63 -13.09 -15.12
C GLY A 20 2.99 -13.85 -13.96
N LEU A 21 1.67 -13.71 -13.81
CA LEU A 21 0.91 -14.26 -12.69
C LEU A 21 0.95 -15.79 -12.61
N GLU A 22 0.88 -16.48 -13.74
CA GLU A 22 0.90 -17.95 -13.79
C GLU A 22 2.26 -18.51 -13.32
N SER A 23 3.36 -17.91 -13.77
CA SER A 23 4.70 -18.27 -13.29
C SER A 23 4.86 -18.00 -11.81
N TRP A 24 4.29 -16.91 -11.28
CA TRP A 24 4.28 -16.66 -9.84
C TRP A 24 3.51 -17.71 -9.04
N GLN A 25 2.39 -18.22 -9.56
CA GLN A 25 1.70 -19.36 -8.95
C GLN A 25 2.62 -20.60 -8.88
N GLN A 26 3.41 -20.85 -9.91
CA GLN A 26 4.38 -21.95 -9.92
C GLN A 26 5.48 -21.71 -8.88
N VAL A 27 6.03 -20.49 -8.79
CA VAL A 27 7.04 -20.13 -7.78
C VAL A 27 6.50 -20.36 -6.36
N ILE A 28 5.28 -19.89 -6.07
CA ILE A 28 4.63 -20.07 -4.77
C ILE A 28 4.50 -21.56 -4.43
N ASN A 29 4.02 -22.36 -5.39
CA ASN A 29 3.85 -23.80 -5.21
C ASN A 29 5.19 -24.51 -4.99
N GLU A 30 6.23 -24.17 -5.75
CA GLU A 30 7.56 -24.75 -5.62
C GLU A 30 8.23 -24.38 -4.29
N VAL A 31 8.05 -23.15 -3.80
CA VAL A 31 8.54 -22.76 -2.47
C VAL A 31 7.81 -23.53 -1.38
N ALA A 32 6.47 -23.66 -1.47
CA ALA A 32 5.70 -24.43 -0.50
C ALA A 32 6.13 -25.91 -0.43
N LYS A 33 6.42 -26.54 -1.58
CA LYS A 33 6.93 -27.91 -1.65
C LYS A 33 8.34 -28.06 -1.08
N LYS A 34 9.28 -27.19 -1.51
CA LYS A 34 10.70 -27.31 -1.16
C LYS A 34 11.03 -26.79 0.24
N ARG A 35 10.21 -25.88 0.77
CA ARG A 35 10.39 -25.23 2.07
C ARG A 35 9.07 -25.13 2.86
N PRO A 36 8.50 -26.24 3.35
CA PRO A 36 7.33 -26.18 4.23
C PRO A 36 7.60 -25.33 5.48
N PRO A 37 6.63 -24.53 5.96
CA PRO A 37 5.24 -24.41 5.51
C PRO A 37 5.01 -23.40 4.36
N GLY A 38 6.07 -22.94 3.68
CA GLY A 38 6.03 -21.89 2.66
C GLY A 38 6.07 -20.49 3.25
N ALA A 39 5.50 -19.53 2.53
CA ALA A 39 5.38 -18.13 2.92
C ALA A 39 3.94 -17.62 2.69
N ILE A 40 3.63 -16.46 3.28
CA ILE A 40 2.46 -15.64 2.91
C ILE A 40 2.93 -14.65 1.85
N TRP A 41 2.28 -14.66 0.70
CA TRP A 41 2.66 -13.85 -0.45
C TRP A 41 1.66 -12.71 -0.67
N ILE A 42 2.15 -11.48 -0.71
CA ILE A 42 1.34 -10.28 -0.95
C ILE A 42 1.72 -9.69 -2.31
N GLY A 43 0.81 -9.77 -3.27
CA GLY A 43 1.05 -9.33 -4.65
C GLY A 43 0.70 -7.86 -4.89
N ASP A 44 1.60 -7.11 -5.52
CA ASP A 44 1.41 -5.72 -5.94
C ASP A 44 0.55 -5.61 -7.21
N ARG A 45 -0.73 -6.02 -7.12
CA ARG A 45 -1.73 -5.90 -8.18
C ARG A 45 -3.15 -6.08 -7.65
N TYR A 46 -3.99 -5.04 -7.77
CA TYR A 46 -5.44 -5.20 -7.56
C TYR A 46 -6.12 -5.83 -8.78
N SER A 47 -6.24 -7.16 -8.79
CA SER A 47 -7.06 -7.88 -9.76
C SER A 47 -7.64 -9.17 -9.18
N ARG A 48 -8.75 -9.65 -9.76
CA ARG A 48 -9.34 -10.95 -9.35
C ARG A 48 -8.38 -12.11 -9.60
N GLN A 49 -7.55 -12.03 -10.64
CA GLN A 49 -6.57 -13.08 -10.95
C GLN A 49 -5.45 -13.10 -9.90
N ALA A 50 -4.91 -11.92 -9.52
CA ALA A 50 -3.92 -11.83 -8.47
C ALA A 50 -4.47 -12.31 -7.13
N ALA A 51 -5.71 -11.93 -6.77
CA ALA A 51 -6.37 -12.39 -5.55
C ALA A 51 -6.50 -13.92 -5.45
N ARG A 52 -6.60 -14.63 -6.59
CA ARG A 52 -6.63 -16.11 -6.59
C ARG A 52 -5.27 -16.73 -6.27
N ILE A 53 -4.18 -16.05 -6.62
CA ILE A 53 -2.82 -16.57 -6.56
C ILE A 53 -2.14 -16.22 -5.23
N PHE A 54 -2.29 -14.98 -4.79
CA PHE A 54 -1.63 -14.46 -3.59
C PHE A 54 -2.48 -14.64 -2.34
N ASP A 55 -1.85 -14.62 -1.17
CA ASP A 55 -2.51 -14.63 0.14
C ASP A 55 -3.05 -13.23 0.51
N GLY A 56 -2.55 -12.18 -0.14
CA GLY A 56 -3.05 -10.82 -0.08
C GLY A 56 -2.67 -10.03 -1.32
N ILE A 57 -3.31 -8.89 -1.53
CA ILE A 57 -3.00 -8.01 -2.66
C ILE A 57 -2.94 -6.56 -2.20
N HIS A 58 -2.05 -5.79 -2.82
CA HIS A 58 -1.89 -4.36 -2.59
C HIS A 58 -1.55 -3.64 -3.90
N THR A 59 -1.37 -2.33 -3.82
CA THR A 59 -0.54 -1.58 -4.77
C THR A 59 0.59 -0.88 -4.04
N TYR A 60 1.80 -0.78 -4.60
CA TYR A 60 2.90 -0.08 -3.91
C TYR A 60 2.67 1.43 -3.81
N ASN A 61 2.05 2.07 -4.81
CA ASN A 61 1.88 3.53 -4.82
C ASN A 61 0.56 3.90 -5.52
N ILE A 62 -0.16 4.89 -4.98
CA ILE A 62 -1.46 5.36 -5.48
C ILE A 62 -1.38 6.71 -6.22
N THR A 63 -0.18 7.20 -6.56
CA THR A 63 0.03 8.51 -7.19
C THR A 63 -0.71 8.64 -8.53
N GLU A 64 -0.82 7.55 -9.32
CA GLU A 64 -1.60 7.56 -10.55
C GLU A 64 -3.08 7.96 -10.33
N HIS A 65 -3.59 7.69 -9.13
CA HIS A 65 -4.95 8.02 -8.74
C HIS A 65 -5.08 9.32 -7.97
N THR A 66 -4.00 9.84 -7.38
CA THR A 66 -4.03 10.99 -6.48
C THR A 66 -3.34 12.22 -7.05
N ALA A 67 -2.57 12.07 -8.13
CA ALA A 67 -1.87 13.16 -8.79
C ALA A 67 -2.83 14.27 -9.24
N GLY A 68 -2.39 15.51 -9.00
CA GLY A 68 -3.12 16.74 -9.34
C GLY A 68 -4.40 17.01 -8.52
N LYS A 69 -4.76 16.14 -7.56
CA LYS A 69 -6.01 16.28 -6.79
C LYS A 69 -5.84 17.13 -5.53
N SER A 70 -6.91 17.83 -5.14
CA SER A 70 -7.04 18.44 -3.81
C SER A 70 -7.28 17.38 -2.73
N PRO A 71 -7.12 17.70 -1.42
CA PRO A 71 -7.46 16.79 -0.35
C PRO A 71 -8.90 16.23 -0.42
N GLU A 72 -9.89 17.06 -0.76
CA GLU A 72 -11.29 16.63 -0.91
C GLU A 72 -11.48 15.65 -2.07
N GLN A 73 -10.76 15.85 -3.18
CA GLN A 73 -10.79 14.95 -4.32
C GLN A 73 -10.11 13.61 -3.99
N ILE A 74 -8.99 13.63 -3.27
CA ILE A 74 -8.31 12.43 -2.76
C ILE A 74 -9.22 11.67 -1.80
N ARG A 75 -9.87 12.37 -0.85
CA ARG A 75 -10.84 11.79 0.08
C ARG A 75 -11.97 11.09 -0.65
N ARG A 76 -12.58 11.75 -1.64
CA ARG A 76 -13.69 11.19 -2.43
C ARG A 76 -13.25 9.94 -3.17
N TRP A 77 -12.09 9.99 -3.82
CA TRP A 77 -11.52 8.84 -4.51
C TRP A 77 -11.26 7.67 -3.54
N ALA A 78 -10.63 7.93 -2.39
CA ALA A 78 -10.31 6.90 -1.41
C ALA A 78 -11.57 6.27 -0.82
N ARG A 79 -12.59 7.08 -0.50
CA ARG A 79 -13.90 6.61 -0.04
C ARG A 79 -14.57 5.64 -1.01
N GLU A 80 -14.41 5.88 -2.31
CA GLU A 80 -14.98 5.04 -3.35
C GLU A 80 -14.14 3.77 -3.61
N GLN A 81 -12.81 3.90 -3.67
CA GLN A 81 -11.92 2.81 -4.07
C GLN A 81 -11.55 1.86 -2.93
N PHE A 82 -11.25 2.37 -1.74
CA PHE A 82 -10.76 1.54 -0.64
C PHE A 82 -11.73 0.40 -0.27
N PRO A 83 -13.05 0.62 -0.13
CA PRO A 83 -13.98 -0.48 0.11
C PRO A 83 -14.02 -1.50 -1.04
N ARG A 84 -13.76 -1.09 -2.29
CA ARG A 84 -13.69 -2.01 -3.44
C ARG A 84 -12.45 -2.89 -3.37
N TRP A 85 -11.30 -2.31 -3.04
CA TRP A 85 -10.05 -3.05 -2.85
C TRP A 85 -10.11 -4.02 -1.67
N VAL A 86 -10.71 -3.60 -0.55
CA VAL A 86 -10.96 -4.51 0.59
C VAL A 86 -11.85 -5.68 0.18
N ARG A 87 -12.97 -5.42 -0.53
CA ARG A 87 -13.86 -6.49 -1.02
C ARG A 87 -13.21 -7.39 -2.07
N LEU A 88 -12.21 -6.92 -2.80
CA LEU A 88 -11.51 -7.74 -3.79
C LEU A 88 -10.64 -8.83 -3.15
N ALA A 89 -10.14 -8.58 -1.94
CA ALA A 89 -9.37 -9.54 -1.14
C ALA A 89 -10.26 -10.38 -0.20
N ALA A 90 -11.31 -9.80 0.36
CA ALA A 90 -12.19 -10.49 1.30
C ALA A 90 -13.01 -11.64 0.66
N PRO A 91 -13.43 -12.66 1.45
CA PRO A 91 -13.11 -12.86 2.87
C PRO A 91 -11.84 -13.69 3.13
N GLU A 92 -11.22 -14.22 2.08
CA GLU A 92 -10.18 -15.26 2.24
C GLU A 92 -8.75 -14.72 2.20
N LYS A 93 -8.55 -13.50 1.69
CA LYS A 93 -7.22 -12.91 1.49
C LYS A 93 -7.02 -11.73 2.43
N ILE A 94 -5.75 -11.46 2.73
CA ILE A 94 -5.33 -10.29 3.50
C ILE A 94 -5.61 -9.05 2.64
N SER A 95 -6.58 -8.26 3.08
CA SER A 95 -6.90 -6.98 2.46
C SER A 95 -5.89 -5.92 2.88
N CYS A 96 -5.11 -5.41 1.93
CA CYS A 96 -4.16 -4.32 2.16
C CYS A 96 -4.66 -3.03 1.52
N LEU A 97 -4.40 -1.88 2.14
CA LEU A 97 -4.52 -0.56 1.54
C LEU A 97 -3.20 0.20 1.73
N THR A 98 -2.74 0.89 0.69
CA THR A 98 -1.49 1.66 0.73
C THR A 98 -1.77 3.14 0.79
N LEU A 99 -1.07 3.84 1.68
CA LEU A 99 -1.15 5.28 1.86
C LEU A 99 0.19 5.92 1.52
N ILE A 100 0.13 7.09 0.89
CA ILE A 100 1.29 7.94 0.62
C ILE A 100 1.06 9.32 1.26
N PRO A 101 2.09 9.96 1.84
CA PRO A 101 1.94 11.33 2.31
C PRO A 101 1.98 12.35 1.17
N GLY A 102 2.64 12.00 0.07
CA GLY A 102 2.78 12.73 -1.17
C GLY A 102 3.57 11.88 -2.18
N TYR A 103 3.81 12.44 -3.36
CA TYR A 103 4.68 11.88 -4.39
C TYR A 103 5.17 12.97 -5.32
N ASP A 104 6.47 13.04 -5.54
CA ASP A 104 7.12 13.89 -6.55
C ASP A 104 8.49 13.32 -6.91
N ASP A 105 8.59 12.66 -8.06
CA ASP A 105 9.84 12.16 -8.63
C ASP A 105 10.41 13.08 -9.73
N SER A 106 9.89 14.31 -9.87
CA SER A 106 10.30 15.25 -10.92
C SER A 106 11.72 15.79 -10.78
N LYS A 107 12.32 15.63 -9.60
CA LYS A 107 13.71 16.03 -9.31
C LYS A 107 14.75 15.03 -9.84
N LEU A 108 14.32 13.85 -10.28
CA LEU A 108 15.22 12.84 -10.83
C LEU A 108 15.51 13.12 -12.32
N ALA A 109 16.79 13.17 -12.68
CA ALA A 109 17.23 13.55 -14.02
C ALA A 109 16.75 12.59 -15.14
N ASP A 110 16.50 11.32 -14.82
CA ASP A 110 16.02 10.31 -15.75
C ASP A 110 14.49 10.32 -15.92
N ARG A 111 13.76 11.12 -15.13
CA ARG A 111 12.30 11.23 -15.15
C ARG A 111 11.84 12.41 -15.99
N LYS A 112 11.54 12.14 -17.26
CA LYS A 112 11.06 13.18 -18.20
C LYS A 112 9.65 13.68 -17.83
N PRO A 113 9.40 15.01 -17.90
CA PRO A 113 8.07 15.57 -17.67
C PRO A 113 7.09 15.25 -18.82
N PRO A 114 5.76 15.28 -18.58
CA PRO A 114 5.14 15.57 -17.28
C PRO A 114 5.25 14.37 -16.32
N ARG A 115 5.44 14.67 -15.03
CA ARG A 115 5.43 13.67 -13.95
C ARG A 115 4.11 13.75 -13.17
N PRO A 116 3.56 12.63 -12.69
CA PRO A 116 2.44 12.67 -11.77
C PRO A 116 2.94 13.26 -10.44
N ILE A 117 2.27 14.27 -9.92
CA ILE A 117 2.62 14.89 -8.63
C ILE A 117 1.41 14.82 -7.72
N THR A 118 1.58 14.15 -6.58
CA THR A 118 0.62 14.15 -5.48
C THR A 118 1.18 15.05 -4.39
N ARG A 119 0.61 16.25 -4.25
CA ARG A 119 1.07 17.21 -3.23
C ARG A 119 0.76 16.69 -1.84
N ARG A 120 1.60 17.05 -0.86
CA ARG A 120 1.36 16.74 0.57
C ARG A 120 0.22 17.57 1.18
N HIS A 121 -0.10 18.74 0.59
CA HIS A 121 -1.12 19.69 1.05
C HIS A 121 -1.01 19.96 2.56
N ASP A 122 0.21 20.33 2.98
CA ASP A 122 0.56 20.57 4.39
C ASP A 122 0.21 19.44 5.37
N GLY A 123 0.10 18.20 4.87
CA GLY A 123 -0.21 16.99 5.63
C GLY A 123 -1.63 16.47 5.40
N ASP A 124 -2.51 17.24 4.77
CA ASP A 124 -3.91 16.84 4.58
C ASP A 124 -4.06 15.64 3.64
N THR A 125 -3.19 15.49 2.63
CA THR A 125 -3.19 14.29 1.77
C THR A 125 -3.08 13.01 2.58
N TYR A 126 -2.11 12.95 3.49
CA TYR A 126 -1.88 11.77 4.31
C TYR A 126 -3.04 11.53 5.28
N LYS A 127 -3.53 12.61 5.89
CA LYS A 127 -4.63 12.59 6.85
C LYS A 127 -5.91 12.04 6.24
N VAL A 128 -6.33 12.53 5.08
CA VAL A 128 -7.58 12.07 4.43
C VAL A 128 -7.47 10.61 3.99
N LEU A 129 -6.31 10.18 3.50
CA LEU A 129 -6.07 8.78 3.14
C LEU A 129 -6.18 7.87 4.37
N TRP A 130 -5.59 8.25 5.50
CA TRP A 130 -5.73 7.51 6.76
C TRP A 130 -7.19 7.40 7.21
N GLU A 131 -7.94 8.50 7.19
CA GLU A 131 -9.34 8.51 7.63
C GLU A 131 -10.23 7.58 6.81
N GLU A 132 -10.08 7.60 5.48
CA GLU A 132 -10.86 6.73 4.61
C GLU A 132 -10.38 5.27 4.69
N ALA A 133 -9.08 5.02 4.94
CA ALA A 133 -8.56 3.67 5.19
C ALA A 133 -9.14 3.07 6.49
N LEU A 134 -9.20 3.84 7.57
CA LEU A 134 -9.86 3.42 8.82
C LEU A 134 -11.34 3.08 8.60
N THR A 135 -12.03 3.85 7.76
CA THR A 135 -13.44 3.62 7.42
C THR A 135 -13.62 2.33 6.61
N ALA A 136 -12.71 2.04 5.67
CA ALA A 136 -12.74 0.84 4.85
C ALA A 136 -12.40 -0.45 5.60
N LYS A 137 -11.76 -0.36 6.78
CA LYS A 137 -11.42 -1.50 7.66
C LYS A 137 -10.67 -2.64 6.94
N PRO A 138 -9.52 -2.35 6.29
CA PRO A 138 -8.66 -3.40 5.75
C PRO A 138 -8.03 -4.21 6.88
N ASP A 139 -7.48 -5.36 6.55
CA ASP A 139 -6.68 -6.15 7.49
C ASP A 139 -5.36 -5.43 7.76
N TRP A 140 -4.68 -4.94 6.70
CA TRP A 140 -3.42 -4.21 6.77
C TRP A 140 -3.47 -2.83 6.11
N ILE A 141 -2.75 -1.88 6.71
CA ILE A 141 -2.43 -0.59 6.10
C ILE A 141 -0.92 -0.58 5.85
N LEU A 142 -0.53 -0.29 4.61
CA LEU A 142 0.85 -0.13 4.17
C LEU A 142 1.15 1.35 4.00
N ILE A 143 2.38 1.75 4.31
CA ILE A 143 2.85 3.11 4.14
C ILE A 143 3.97 3.09 3.12
N THR A 144 3.74 3.75 1.99
CA THR A 144 4.78 4.05 1.01
C THR A 144 5.13 5.52 1.22
N SER A 145 6.25 5.82 1.89
CA SER A 145 7.32 4.92 2.36
C SER A 145 7.91 5.40 3.68
N TRP A 146 8.85 4.64 4.26
CA TRP A 146 9.71 5.19 5.31
C TRP A 146 10.57 6.32 4.75
N ASN A 147 11.43 6.02 3.76
CA ASN A 147 12.49 6.91 3.29
C ASN A 147 12.82 6.81 1.79
N GLU A 148 11.83 6.62 0.92
CA GLU A 148 12.03 6.68 -0.53
C GLU A 148 12.04 8.15 -1.01
N TRP A 149 13.10 8.85 -0.65
CA TRP A 149 13.32 10.26 -0.95
C TRP A 149 13.27 10.60 -2.45
N HIS A 150 13.66 9.64 -3.30
CA HIS A 150 13.64 9.82 -4.76
C HIS A 150 12.23 10.02 -5.32
N GLU A 151 11.21 9.45 -4.68
CA GLU A 151 9.81 9.63 -5.08
C GLU A 151 9.06 10.64 -4.20
N GLY A 152 9.72 11.21 -3.19
CA GLY A 152 9.09 12.16 -2.27
C GLY A 152 7.96 11.55 -1.43
N THR A 153 8.00 10.24 -1.18
CA THR A 153 6.97 9.49 -0.45
C THR A 153 7.30 9.29 1.03
N GLU A 154 8.44 9.76 1.50
CA GLU A 154 8.96 9.53 2.85
C GLU A 154 8.05 10.06 3.97
N ILE A 155 7.97 9.30 5.06
CA ILE A 155 7.50 9.77 6.37
C ILE A 155 8.67 10.03 7.33
N GLU A 156 9.90 9.67 6.95
CA GLU A 156 11.12 10.03 7.66
C GLU A 156 11.20 11.56 7.84
N PRO A 157 11.60 12.07 9.02
CA PRO A 157 11.62 13.50 9.25
C PRO A 157 12.53 14.26 8.27
N SER A 158 12.04 15.39 7.78
CA SER A 158 12.78 16.28 6.87
C SER A 158 12.93 17.69 7.46
N VAL A 159 13.76 18.53 6.84
CA VAL A 159 13.84 19.94 7.21
C VAL A 159 12.53 20.67 6.86
N GLU A 160 11.92 20.33 5.73
CA GLU A 160 10.72 20.96 5.19
C GLU A 160 9.44 20.57 5.93
N HIS A 161 9.39 19.37 6.50
CA HIS A 161 8.16 18.79 7.06
C HIS A 161 8.30 18.38 8.53
N GLY A 162 9.52 18.44 9.08
CA GLY A 162 9.79 18.03 10.45
C GLY A 162 9.33 16.60 10.69
N SER A 163 8.68 16.34 11.83
CA SER A 163 8.12 15.02 12.17
C SER A 163 6.62 14.89 11.89
N ARG A 164 6.03 15.78 11.08
CA ARG A 164 4.56 15.86 10.86
C ARG A 164 3.95 14.52 10.42
N GLU A 165 4.57 13.85 9.47
CA GLU A 165 4.09 12.59 8.92
C GLU A 165 4.23 11.46 9.95
N LEU A 166 5.32 11.39 10.71
CA LEU A 166 5.46 10.44 11.83
C LEU A 166 4.38 10.64 12.90
N GLN A 167 4.08 11.89 13.27
CA GLN A 167 3.02 12.19 14.24
C GLN A 167 1.65 11.75 13.72
N THR A 168 1.39 11.97 12.44
CA THR A 168 0.18 11.49 11.76
C THR A 168 0.11 9.96 11.80
N THR A 169 1.17 9.25 11.40
CA THR A 169 1.26 7.79 11.48
C THR A 169 1.02 7.28 12.90
N ARG A 170 1.60 7.92 13.93
CA ARG A 170 1.36 7.56 15.33
C ARG A 170 -0.12 7.64 15.68
N ILE A 171 -0.76 8.79 15.45
CA ILE A 171 -2.17 9.02 15.81
C ILE A 171 -3.09 8.01 15.12
N TYR A 172 -2.94 7.81 13.81
CA TYR A 172 -3.85 6.97 13.05
C TYR A 172 -3.56 5.47 13.19
N SER A 173 -2.30 5.06 13.38
CA SER A 173 -1.99 3.65 13.67
C SER A 173 -2.50 3.20 15.04
N GLU A 174 -2.50 4.08 16.06
CA GLU A 174 -3.16 3.82 17.34
C GLU A 174 -4.67 3.61 17.16
N ARG A 175 -5.33 4.45 16.35
CA ARG A 175 -6.76 4.31 16.03
C ARG A 175 -7.04 3.02 15.25
N PHE A 176 -6.21 2.69 14.28
CA PHE A 176 -6.31 1.45 13.50
C PHE A 176 -6.27 0.22 14.42
N LYS A 177 -5.28 0.15 15.32
CA LYS A 177 -5.14 -0.94 16.29
C LYS A 177 -6.31 -1.06 17.26
N LYS A 178 -6.87 0.07 17.71
CA LYS A 178 -8.07 0.08 18.57
C LYS A 178 -9.32 -0.41 17.84
N GLY A 179 -9.48 -0.04 16.56
CA GLY A 179 -10.59 -0.48 15.72
C GLY A 179 -10.47 -1.93 15.23
N ALA A 180 -9.26 -2.50 15.26
CA ALA A 180 -8.94 -3.85 14.79
C ALA A 180 -9.29 -4.97 15.80
N SER A 181 -10.12 -4.70 16.82
CA SER A 181 -10.56 -5.70 17.82
C SER A 181 -11.08 -6.99 17.16
N LEU A 182 -10.22 -8.01 17.17
CA LEU A 182 -10.44 -9.44 16.93
C LEU A 182 -11.31 -9.77 15.70
N ARG A 183 -10.76 -9.58 14.49
CA ARG A 183 -11.09 -10.50 13.40
C ARG A 183 -10.29 -11.79 13.62
N LYS A 184 -11.02 -12.91 13.72
CA LYS A 184 -10.53 -14.26 14.07
C LYS A 184 -9.38 -14.73 13.18
#